data_AF-A0A1R3JQL5-F1
#
_entry.id   AF-A0A1R3JQL5-F1
#
_cell.length_a   1.000
_cell.length_b   1.000
_cell.length_c   1.000
_cell.angle_alpha   90.00
_cell.angle_beta   90.00
_cell.angle_gamma   90.00
#
_symmetry.space_group_name_H-M   'P 1'
#
loop_
_entity.id
_entity.type
_entity.pdbx_description
1 polymer ?
#
loop_
_entity_poly.entity_id
_entity_poly.type
_entity_poly.pdbx_seq_one_letter_code
_entity_poly.pdbx_strand_id
1 'polypeptide(L)'
;MRVVERDELQPADHIYSDRDGGILYHHGIYVGKCKVINPENGEEKEIDDAVIHFFGNNKKPTSHQCQKCFPPSKNGGVCISCLDCFLDGNSIYVYKYNVCYWKLLFRPSGTCSVHRSKPPDEVIHKAFALIKENSFGKYHFF
;
A
#
# COMPACT_ATOMS: atom_id res chain seq x y z
N MET A 1 9.81 11.46 -11.69
CA MET A 1 8.87 11.34 -10.54
C MET A 1 9.48 12.13 -9.39
N ARG A 2 8.71 12.55 -8.38
CA ARG A 2 9.27 13.26 -7.21
C ARG A 2 9.16 12.33 -6.01
N VAL A 3 10.28 12.05 -5.36
CA VAL A 3 10.28 11.36 -4.06
C VAL A 3 9.49 12.23 -3.07
N VAL A 4 8.66 11.59 -2.26
CA VAL A 4 7.81 12.25 -1.26
C VAL A 4 8.41 11.98 0.11
N GLU A 5 8.46 13.01 0.95
CA GLU A 5 8.85 12.84 2.36
C GLU A 5 7.66 12.31 3.18
N ARG A 6 7.93 11.64 4.30
CA ARG A 6 6.87 10.96 5.09
C ARG A 6 5.82 11.92 5.63
N ASP A 7 6.24 13.11 6.03
CA ASP A 7 5.40 14.17 6.58
C ASP A 7 4.49 14.84 5.53
N GLU A 8 4.76 14.63 4.24
CA GLU A 8 3.92 15.08 3.14
C GLU A 8 2.77 14.11 2.82
N LEU A 9 2.77 12.90 3.40
CA LEU A 9 1.74 11.90 3.13
C LEU A 9 0.42 12.25 3.82
N GLN A 10 -0.67 12.07 3.09
CA GLN A 10 -2.03 12.27 3.58
C GLN A 10 -2.80 10.94 3.55
N PRO A 11 -3.64 10.64 4.57
CA PRO A 11 -4.54 9.51 4.50
C PRO A 11 -5.32 9.49 3.18
N ALA A 12 -5.45 8.29 2.60
CA ALA A 12 -5.98 8.00 1.26
C ALA A 12 -5.02 8.22 0.08
N ASP A 13 -3.78 8.66 0.31
CA ASP A 13 -2.79 8.71 -0.75
C ASP A 13 -2.56 7.31 -1.33
N HIS A 14 -2.76 7.19 -2.64
CA HIS A 14 -2.30 6.03 -3.40
C HIS A 14 -0.80 6.20 -3.59
N ILE A 15 -0.04 5.40 -2.85
CA ILE A 15 1.43 5.44 -2.84
C ILE A 15 1.99 4.27 -3.64
N TYR A 16 3.21 4.46 -4.15
CA TYR A 16 3.96 3.41 -4.78
C TYR A 16 5.45 3.52 -4.49
N SER A 17 6.12 2.38 -4.56
CA SER A 17 7.56 2.24 -4.38
C SER A 17 8.13 1.49 -5.58
N ASP A 18 9.22 1.99 -6.14
CA ASP A 18 9.97 1.28 -7.16
C ASP A 18 10.64 0.03 -6.56
N ARG A 19 10.51 -1.11 -7.23
CA ARG A 19 11.07 -2.40 -6.79
C ARG A 19 12.16 -2.93 -7.71
N ASP A 20 12.22 -2.42 -8.93
CA ASP A 20 13.08 -2.98 -9.97
C ASP A 20 13.41 -1.93 -11.04
N GLY A 21 14.03 -0.82 -10.62
CA GLY A 21 14.55 0.20 -11.53
C GLY A 21 13.53 0.78 -12.52
N GLY A 22 12.27 0.86 -12.13
CA GLY A 22 11.17 1.41 -12.93
C GLY A 22 10.38 0.38 -13.74
N ILE A 23 10.69 -0.91 -13.59
CA ILE A 23 9.99 -2.03 -14.24
C ILE A 23 8.79 -2.47 -13.42
N LEU A 24 8.95 -2.53 -12.09
CA LEU A 24 7.92 -2.98 -11.17
C LEU A 24 7.73 -1.96 -10.05
N TYR A 25 6.49 -1.48 -9.92
CA TYR A 25 6.08 -0.64 -8.81
C TYR A 25 5.20 -1.42 -7.84
N HIS A 26 5.51 -1.32 -6.56
CA HIS A 26 4.70 -1.87 -5.48
C HIS A 26 3.72 -0.81 -5.00
N HIS A 27 2.42 -1.09 -5.07
CA HIS A 27 1.36 -0.12 -4.81
C HIS A 27 0.69 -0.34 -3.46
N GLY A 28 0.21 0.74 -2.84
CA GLY A 28 -0.53 0.72 -1.59
C GLY A 28 -1.35 1.98 -1.37
N ILE A 29 -2.18 1.96 -0.33
CA ILE A 29 -2.95 3.11 0.15
C ILE A 29 -2.41 3.46 1.53
N TYR A 30 -1.89 4.67 1.69
CA TYR A 30 -1.50 5.19 2.99
C TYR A 30 -2.76 5.55 3.79
N VAL A 31 -2.85 5.05 5.03
CA VAL A 31 -4.02 5.27 5.89
C VAL A 31 -3.69 6.03 7.17
N GLY A 32 -2.42 6.41 7.37
CA GLY A 32 -1.95 7.04 8.59
C GLY A 32 -2.08 6.10 9.80
N LYS A 33 -2.51 6.65 10.94
CA LYS A 33 -2.61 5.90 12.19
C LYS A 33 -3.68 4.82 12.10
N CYS A 34 -3.30 3.57 12.37
CA CYS A 34 -4.20 2.43 12.28
C CYS A 34 -3.99 1.45 13.44
N LYS A 35 -5.09 1.02 14.05
CA LYS A 35 -5.10 -0.11 15.00
C LYS A 35 -5.18 -1.42 14.24
N VAL A 36 -4.30 -2.35 14.58
CA VAL A 36 -4.22 -3.70 14.02
C VAL A 36 -4.33 -4.73 15.14
N ILE A 37 -4.89 -5.89 14.82
CA ILE A 37 -5.06 -7.00 15.76
C ILE A 37 -4.19 -8.16 15.27
N ASN A 38 -3.37 -8.71 16.15
CA ASN A 38 -2.60 -9.91 15.85
C ASN A 38 -3.57 -11.10 15.67
N PRO A 39 -3.57 -11.76 14.50
CA PRO A 39 -4.48 -12.88 14.25
C PRO A 39 -4.15 -14.13 15.08
N GLU A 40 -2.93 -14.26 15.62
CA GLU A 40 -2.51 -15.46 16.37
C GLU A 40 -2.88 -15.40 17.85
N ASN A 41 -2.82 -14.22 18.47
CA ASN A 41 -3.02 -14.06 19.92
C ASN A 41 -4.00 -12.94 20.32
N GLY A 42 -4.58 -12.21 19.36
CA GLY A 42 -5.56 -11.14 19.61
C GLY A 42 -4.97 -9.83 20.15
N GLU A 43 -3.64 -9.70 20.23
CA GLU A 43 -2.99 -8.48 20.71
C GLU A 43 -3.29 -7.29 19.79
N GLU A 44 -3.76 -6.18 20.36
CA GLU A 44 -3.96 -4.93 19.62
C GLU A 44 -2.67 -4.10 19.61
N LYS A 45 -2.30 -3.60 18.44
CA LYS A 45 -1.19 -2.65 18.25
C LYS A 45 -1.64 -1.47 17.43
N GLU A 46 -0.90 -0.38 17.56
CA GLU A 46 -1.08 0.82 16.74
C GLU A 46 0.15 1.01 15.83
N ILE A 47 -0.14 1.32 14.58
CA ILE A 47 0.85 1.70 13.56
C ILE A 47 0.58 3.15 13.21
N ASP A 48 1.54 4.05 13.44
CA ASP A 48 1.38 5.48 13.13
C ASP A 48 1.34 5.75 11.62
N ASP A 49 2.19 5.05 10.85
CA ASP A 49 2.28 5.17 9.39
C ASP A 49 1.85 3.85 8.73
N ALA A 50 0.54 3.57 8.70
CA ALA A 50 0.04 2.32 8.16
C ALA A 50 -0.26 2.41 6.66
N VAL A 51 -0.08 1.28 5.98
CA VAL A 51 -0.31 1.12 4.54
C VAL A 51 -1.12 -0.15 4.30
N ILE A 52 -2.19 -0.01 3.53
CA ILE A 52 -2.93 -1.15 2.96
C ILE A 52 -2.31 -1.48 1.62
N HIS A 53 -1.81 -2.70 1.44
CA HIS A 53 -1.22 -3.11 0.17
C HIS A 53 -1.31 -4.61 -0.04
N PHE A 54 -1.03 -5.03 -1.27
CA PHE A 54 -0.89 -6.45 -1.59
C PHE A 54 0.44 -6.99 -1.08
N PHE A 55 0.45 -8.13 -0.40
CA PHE A 55 1.63 -8.84 0.05
C PHE A 55 1.74 -10.15 -0.73
N GLY A 56 2.75 -10.28 -1.60
CA GLY A 56 2.92 -11.44 -2.47
C GLY A 56 3.72 -12.58 -1.83
N ASN A 57 3.58 -13.80 -2.37
CA ASN A 57 4.16 -15.05 -1.85
C ASN A 57 5.70 -15.06 -1.72
N ASN A 58 6.41 -14.25 -2.52
CA ASN A 58 7.88 -14.24 -2.52
C ASN A 58 8.49 -13.20 -1.57
N LYS A 59 7.66 -12.40 -0.88
CA LYS A 59 8.17 -11.53 0.17
C LYS A 59 8.36 -12.37 1.42
N LYS A 60 9.60 -12.79 1.67
CA LYS A 60 10.01 -13.05 3.06
C LYS A 60 9.75 -11.75 3.81
N PRO A 61 9.11 -11.74 4.99
CA PRO A 61 8.99 -10.54 5.78
C PRO A 61 10.39 -9.97 5.96
N THR A 62 10.67 -8.87 5.28
CA THR A 62 11.96 -8.21 5.41
C THR A 62 11.96 -7.58 6.80
N SER A 63 12.99 -7.96 7.54
CA SER A 63 13.08 -7.97 8.99
C SER A 63 12.24 -9.08 9.66
N HIS A 64 12.96 -10.05 10.23
CA HIS A 64 12.49 -10.88 11.34
C HIS A 64 12.15 -10.05 12.62
N GLN A 65 11.91 -8.73 12.51
CA GLN A 65 11.89 -7.80 13.63
C GLN A 65 10.74 -6.78 13.63
N CYS A 66 9.94 -6.65 12.57
CA CYS A 66 8.79 -5.75 12.64
C CYS A 66 7.69 -6.35 13.53
N GLN A 67 7.70 -5.97 14.81
CA GLN A 67 6.74 -6.45 15.81
C GLN A 67 5.34 -5.82 15.68
N LYS A 68 5.18 -4.83 14.79
CA LYS A 68 3.91 -4.11 14.58
C LYS A 68 3.05 -4.71 13.46
N CYS A 69 3.67 -5.41 12.50
CA CYS A 69 2.97 -5.93 11.32
C CYS A 69 2.62 -7.40 11.46
N PHE A 70 1.47 -7.78 10.91
CA PHE A 70 0.99 -9.16 10.90
C PHE A 70 0.71 -9.60 9.45
N PRO A 71 1.74 -9.98 8.67
CA PRO A 71 1.56 -10.34 7.27
C PRO A 71 0.74 -11.64 7.11
N PRO A 72 0.04 -11.84 5.98
CA PRO A 72 -0.73 -13.05 5.72
C PRO A 72 0.16 -14.30 5.71
N SER A 73 -0.27 -15.39 6.35
CA SER A 73 0.66 -16.46 6.73
C SER A 73 1.08 -17.44 5.62
N LYS A 74 0.35 -17.61 4.49
CA LYS A 74 0.73 -18.66 3.51
C LYS A 74 0.46 -18.41 2.02
N ASN A 75 -0.44 -17.51 1.64
CA ASN A 75 -0.88 -17.38 0.23
C ASN A 75 -0.88 -15.96 -0.31
N GLY A 76 -0.16 -15.04 0.35
CA GLY A 76 -0.23 -13.63 0.03
C GLY A 76 -1.66 -13.07 0.16
N GLY A 77 -1.85 -11.81 -0.23
CA GLY A 77 -3.14 -11.14 -0.11
C GLY A 77 -2.99 -9.69 0.32
N VAL A 78 -4.11 -8.98 0.43
CA VAL A 78 -4.10 -7.60 0.94
C VAL A 78 -3.94 -7.62 2.44
N CYS A 79 -3.02 -6.82 2.96
CA CYS A 79 -2.77 -6.68 4.39
C CYS A 79 -2.54 -5.21 4.77
N ILE A 80 -2.56 -4.96 6.07
CA ILE A 80 -2.11 -3.71 6.68
C ILE A 80 -0.68 -3.94 7.18
N SER A 81 0.24 -3.05 6.81
CA SER A 81 1.62 -3.04 7.31
C SER A 81 2.04 -1.62 7.68
N CYS A 82 3.21 -1.47 8.30
CA CYS A 82 3.84 -0.15 8.47
C CYS A 82 4.51 0.28 7.17
N LEU A 83 4.70 1.60 7.03
CA LEU A 83 5.34 2.22 5.89
C LEU A 83 6.74 1.65 5.62
N ASP A 84 7.52 1.37 6.65
CA ASP A 84 8.86 0.78 6.51
C ASP A 84 8.82 -0.59 5.81
N CYS A 85 7.91 -1.47 6.22
CA CYS A 85 7.72 -2.78 5.57
C CYS A 85 7.16 -2.63 4.15
N PHE A 86 6.29 -1.64 3.92
CA PHE A 86 5.80 -1.33 2.59
C PHE A 86 6.91 -0.84 1.65
N LEU A 87 7.89 -0.09 2.15
CA LEU A 87 8.99 0.48 1.36
C LEU A 87 10.17 -0.46 1.21
N ASP A 88 10.48 -1.25 2.25
CA ASP A 88 11.62 -2.18 2.24
C ASP A 88 12.90 -1.49 1.72
N GLY A 89 13.23 -0.35 2.31
CA GLY A 89 14.41 0.48 1.97
C GLY A 89 14.31 1.33 0.70
N ASN A 90 13.20 1.30 -0.04
CA ASN A 90 13.04 2.04 -1.29
C ASN A 90 12.34 3.39 -1.09
N SER A 91 12.43 4.25 -2.11
CA SER A 91 11.78 5.57 -2.13
C SER A 91 10.27 5.48 -2.31
N ILE A 92 9.54 6.41 -1.70
CA ILE A 92 8.09 6.55 -1.84
C ILE A 92 7.70 7.62 -2.84
N TYR A 93 6.62 7.35 -3.55
CA TYR A 93 6.00 8.26 -4.51
C TYR A 93 4.48 8.25 -4.33
N VAL A 94 3.82 9.36 -4.66
CA VAL A 94 2.34 9.46 -4.69
C VAL A 94 1.84 9.37 -6.13
N TYR A 95 0.92 8.45 -6.37
CA TYR A 95 0.22 8.26 -7.63
C TYR A 95 -0.60 9.50 -7.99
N LYS A 96 -0.52 9.93 -9.25
CA LYS A 96 -1.22 11.16 -9.68
C LYS A 96 -2.50 10.84 -10.45
N TYR A 97 -3.63 11.22 -9.87
CA TYR A 97 -4.92 11.20 -10.53
C TYR A 97 -5.18 12.50 -11.31
N ASN A 98 -6.17 12.46 -12.20
CA ASN A 98 -6.65 13.61 -12.97
C ASN A 98 -5.52 14.32 -13.76
N VAL A 99 -4.54 13.56 -14.25
CA VAL A 99 -3.52 14.10 -15.15
C VAL A 99 -4.10 14.27 -16.56
N CYS A 100 -3.52 15.14 -17.39
CA CYS A 100 -3.90 15.20 -18.80
C CYS A 100 -3.36 13.98 -19.56
N TYR A 101 -3.96 13.66 -20.71
CA TYR A 101 -3.59 12.50 -21.52
C TYR A 101 -2.11 12.51 -21.93
N TRP A 102 -1.57 13.68 -22.29
CA TRP A 102 -0.14 13.84 -22.60
C TRP A 102 0.77 13.42 -21.43
N LYS A 103 0.42 13.78 -20.19
CA LYS A 103 1.19 13.34 -19.01
C LYS A 103 1.09 11.84 -18.80
N LEU A 104 -0.05 11.22 -19.07
CA LEU A 104 -0.21 9.76 -18.98
C LEU A 104 0.72 9.04 -19.99
N LEU A 105 0.81 9.52 -21.23
CA LEU A 105 1.64 8.91 -22.28
C LEU A 105 3.14 8.96 -21.99
N PHE A 106 3.62 10.02 -21.34
CA PHE A 106 5.06 10.22 -21.06
C PHE A 106 5.49 9.76 -19.66
N ARG A 107 4.60 9.11 -18.91
CA ARG A 107 4.90 8.60 -17.56
C ARG A 107 4.96 7.07 -17.58
N PRO A 108 5.80 6.45 -16.74
CA PRO A 108 5.80 5.00 -16.58
C PRO A 108 4.40 4.50 -16.19
N SER A 109 4.03 3.34 -16.72
CA SER A 109 2.77 2.68 -16.38
C SER A 109 2.66 2.49 -14.87
N GLY A 110 1.45 2.60 -14.34
CA GLY A 110 1.19 2.47 -12.91
C GLY A 110 1.55 3.71 -12.07
N THR A 111 1.99 4.84 -12.63
CA THR A 111 2.35 6.02 -11.82
C THR A 111 1.30 7.14 -11.81
N CYS A 112 0.38 7.15 -12.77
CA CYS A 112 -0.67 8.16 -12.89
C CYS A 112 -1.88 7.71 -13.74
N SER A 113 -2.98 8.46 -13.66
CA SER A 113 -4.19 8.25 -14.46
C SER A 113 -4.88 9.57 -14.82
N VAL A 114 -5.59 9.57 -15.95
CA VAL A 114 -6.53 10.64 -16.33
C VAL A 114 -7.82 10.63 -15.50
N HIS A 115 -8.12 9.50 -14.85
CA HIS A 115 -9.30 9.37 -14.02
C HIS A 115 -9.14 10.13 -12.70
N ARG A 116 -10.25 10.62 -12.15
CA ARG A 116 -10.30 11.25 -10.84
C ARG A 116 -10.30 10.18 -9.74
N SER A 117 -9.64 10.48 -8.64
CA SER A 117 -9.78 9.69 -7.42
C SER A 117 -11.17 9.92 -6.81
N LYS A 118 -11.63 8.96 -6.02
CA LYS A 118 -12.72 9.18 -5.06
C LYS A 118 -12.24 10.08 -3.91
N PRO A 119 -13.16 10.74 -3.18
CA PRO A 119 -12.81 11.50 -1.98
C PRO A 119 -12.06 10.63 -0.95
N PRO A 120 -11.14 11.20 -0.14
CA PRO A 120 -10.35 10.44 0.83
C PRO A 120 -11.16 9.53 1.74
N ASP A 121 -12.26 10.03 2.32
CA ASP A 121 -13.11 9.25 3.22
C ASP A 121 -13.72 8.02 2.53
N GLU A 122 -14.14 8.15 1.26
CA GLU A 122 -14.67 7.02 0.48
C GLU A 122 -13.59 5.98 0.20
N VAL A 123 -12.36 6.43 -0.13
CA VAL A 123 -11.21 5.53 -0.38
C VAL A 123 -10.89 4.73 0.89
N ILE A 124 -10.75 5.41 2.02
CA ILE A 124 -10.41 4.78 3.30
C ILE A 124 -11.51 3.82 3.74
N HIS A 125 -12.77 4.28 3.73
CA HIS A 125 -13.91 3.45 4.14
C HIS A 125 -13.98 2.17 3.30
N LYS A 126 -13.86 2.31 1.97
CA LYS A 126 -13.91 1.17 1.05
C LYS A 126 -12.73 0.22 1.25
N ALA A 127 -11.52 0.74 1.46
CA ALA A 127 -10.34 -0.09 1.68
C ALA A 127 -10.48 -0.96 2.94
N PHE A 128 -10.92 -0.37 4.06
CA PHE A 128 -11.14 -1.12 5.30
C PHE A 128 -12.33 -2.08 5.22
N ALA A 129 -13.42 -1.70 4.54
CA ALA A 129 -14.56 -2.59 4.33
C ALA A 129 -14.14 -3.87 3.59
N LEU A 130 -13.37 -3.74 2.50
CA LEU A 130 -12.87 -4.89 1.73
C LEU A 130 -11.93 -5.79 2.54
N ILE A 131 -11.09 -5.22 3.42
CA ILE A 131 -10.25 -5.99 4.36
C ILE A 131 -11.12 -6.78 5.33
N LYS A 132 -12.08 -6.10 5.97
CA LYS A 132 -12.93 -6.72 6.99
C LYS A 132 -13.75 -7.87 6.43
N GLU A 133 -14.26 -7.71 5.22
CA GLU A 133 -15.09 -8.72 4.54
C GLU A 133 -14.26 -9.81 3.85
N ASN A 134 -12.93 -9.66 3.76
CA ASN A 134 -12.05 -10.50 2.96
C ASN A 134 -12.51 -10.61 1.49
N SER A 135 -13.04 -9.50 0.95
CA SER A 135 -13.76 -9.41 -0.34
C SER A 135 -12.82 -9.16 -1.54
N PHE A 136 -11.54 -9.48 -1.43
CA PHE A 136 -10.54 -9.21 -2.46
C PHE A 136 -10.45 -10.26 -3.57
N GLY A 137 -11.18 -11.37 -3.44
CA GLY A 137 -11.18 -12.46 -4.42
C GLY A 137 -9.93 -13.33 -4.38
N LYS A 138 -9.80 -14.24 -5.36
CA LYS A 138 -8.61 -15.09 -5.51
C LYS A 138 -7.58 -14.37 -6.36
N TYR A 139 -6.35 -14.35 -5.89
CA TYR A 139 -5.21 -13.84 -6.64
C TYR A 139 -4.55 -14.97 -7.43
N HIS A 140 -4.41 -14.78 -8.74
CA HIS A 140 -3.57 -15.63 -9.57
C HIS A 140 -2.16 -15.05 -9.57
N PHE A 141 -1.26 -15.73 -8.87
CA PHE A 141 0.16 -15.44 -8.93
C PHE A 141 0.69 -16.01 -10.24
N PHE A 142 1.43 -15.19 -10.99
CA PHE A 142 1.97 -15.51 -12.32
C PHE A 142 2.77 -16.82 -12.33
#